data_AF-A0A950W419-F1
#
_entry.id   AF-A0A950W419-F1
#
_cell.length_a   1.000
_cell.length_b   1.000
_cell.length_c   1.000
_cell.angle_alpha   90.00
_cell.angle_beta   90.00
_cell.angle_gamma   90.00
#
_symmetry.space_group_name_H-M   'P 1'
#
loop_
_entity.id
_entity.type
_entity.pdbx_description
1 polymer ?
#
loop_
_entity_poly.entity_id
_entity_poly.type
_entity_poly.pdbx_seq_one_letter_code
_entity_poly.pdbx_strand_id
1 'polypeptide(L)' 'FFGEMAILSGGPRQADVVSLTYCRLLLLRRTDFERFLAANPDVKGEINRIAEARLSLNQEDAERTAESVSD' A
#
# COMPACT_ATOMS: atom_id res chain seq x y z
N PHE A 1 6.82 3.92 3.47
CA PHE A 1 6.71 2.45 3.39
C PHE A 1 5.63 2.08 2.38
N PHE A 2 5.56 0.81 1.99
CA PHE A 2 4.58 0.30 1.00
C PHE A 2 4.24 -1.17 1.28
N GLY A 3 3.18 -1.66 0.62
CA GLY A 3 2.70 -3.04 0.75
C GLY A 3 1.69 -3.26 1.87
N GLU A 4 1.41 -2.23 2.68
CA GLU A 4 0.39 -2.24 3.72
C GLU A 4 -1.03 -2.35 3.16
N MET A 5 -1.26 -1.92 1.90
CA MET A 5 -2.59 -1.92 1.29
C MET A 5 -3.22 -3.30 1.24
N ALA A 6 -2.46 -4.29 0.78
CA ALA A 6 -2.92 -5.69 0.75
C ALA A 6 -3.07 -6.31 2.15
N ILE A 7 -2.46 -5.71 3.17
CA ILE A 7 -2.64 -6.17 4.55
C ILE A 7 -3.94 -5.59 5.12
N LEU A 8 -4.13 -4.27 4.98
CA LEU A 8 -5.28 -3.54 5.53
C LEU A 8 -6.59 -3.86 4.80
N SER A 9 -6.57 -4.01 3.47
CA SER A 9 -7.78 -4.32 2.69
C SER A 9 -8.13 -5.81 2.68
N GLY A 10 -7.20 -6.69 3.04
CA GLY A 10 -7.33 -8.14 2.84
C GLY A 10 -7.36 -8.59 1.37
N GLY A 11 -7.15 -7.67 0.43
CA GLY A 11 -7.16 -7.92 -1.01
C GLY A 11 -5.78 -8.16 -1.62
N PRO A 12 -5.70 -8.30 -2.95
CA PRO A 12 -4.43 -8.44 -3.67
C PRO A 12 -3.58 -7.15 -3.60
N ARG A 13 -2.34 -7.23 -4.09
CA ARG A 13 -1.48 -6.05 -4.29
C ARG A 13 -2.14 -5.12 -5.32
N GLN A 14 -2.24 -3.84 -4.97
CA GLN A 14 -2.98 -2.86 -5.77
C GLN A 14 -2.11 -2.09 -6.78
N ALA A 15 -0.79 -2.15 -6.63
CA ALA A 15 0.15 -1.47 -7.51
C ALA A 15 1.49 -2.21 -7.50
N ASP A 16 2.25 -2.04 -8.58
CA ASP A 16 3.64 -2.46 -8.67
C ASP A 16 4.56 -1.47 -7.94
N VAL A 17 5.67 -1.99 -7.43
CA VAL A 17 6.74 -1.17 -6.85
C VAL A 17 8.02 -1.48 -7.59
N VAL A 18 8.49 -0.51 -8.37
CA VAL A 18 9.70 -0.63 -9.18
C VAL A 18 10.80 0.25 -8.60
N SER A 19 11.97 -0.33 -8.36
CA SER A 19 13.15 0.42 -7.94
C SER A 19 13.83 1.08 -9.14
N LEU A 20 14.09 2.39 -9.08
CA LEU A 20 14.84 3.09 -10.13
C LEU A 20 16.35 2.85 -10.04
N THR A 21 16.85 2.48 -8.86
CA THR A 21 18.26 2.20 -8.57
C THR A 21 18.37 1.11 -7.51
N TYR A 22 19.60 0.73 -7.15
CA TYR A 22 19.85 -0.21 -6.06
C TYR A 22 19.25 0.28 -4.74
N CYS A 23 18.39 -0.52 -4.12
CA CYS A 23 17.80 -0.22 -2.83
C CYS A 23 17.96 -1.38 -1.84
N ARG A 24 18.06 -1.05 -0.55
CA ARG A 24 17.91 -1.99 0.56
C ARG A 24 16.63 -1.64 1.30
N LEU A 25 15.83 -2.66 1.62
CA LEU A 25 14.52 -2.48 2.25
C LEU A 25 14.47 -3.24 3.58
N LEU A 26 13.74 -2.68 4.53
CA LEU A 26 13.36 -3.39 5.74
C LEU A 26 12.02 -4.08 5.52
N LEU A 27 11.95 -5.37 5.83
CA LEU A 27 10.74 -6.17 5.72
C LEU A 27 10.09 -6.33 7.10
N LEU A 28 8.79 -6.05 7.17
CA LEU A 28 7.95 -6.39 8.31
C LEU A 28 6.91 -7.42 7.87
N ARG A 29 6.83 -8.55 8.57
CA ARG A 29 5.86 -9.61 8.22
C ARG A 29 4.44 -9.18 8.59
N ARG A 30 3.45 -9.70 7.88
CA ARG A 30 2.01 -9.46 8.15
C ARG A 30 1.67 -9.63 9.63
N THR A 31 2.04 -10.77 10.22
CA THR A 31 1.75 -11.09 11.63
C THR A 31 2.36 -10.08 12.59
N ASP A 32 3.56 -9.61 12.30
CA ASP A 32 4.26 -8.63 13.15
C ASP A 32 3.65 -7.24 12.99
N PHE A 33 3.26 -6.87 11.77
CA PHE A 33 2.55 -5.62 11.48
C PHE A 33 1.17 -5.57 12.17
N GLU A 34 0.38 -6.64 12.07
CA GLU A 34 -0.94 -6.73 12.72
C GLU A 34 -0.80 -6.62 14.25
N ARG A 35 0.19 -7.30 14.85
CA ARG A 35 0.51 -7.16 16.28
C ARG A 35 0.93 -5.73 16.64
N PHE A 36 1.75 -5.10 15.81
CA PHE A 36 2.17 -3.72 16.02
C PHE A 36 1.00 -2.74 15.99
N LEU A 37 0.09 -2.87 15.02
CA LEU A 37 -1.10 -2.03 14.93
C LEU A 37 -2.07 -2.24 16.10
N ALA A 38 -2.20 -3.49 16.57
CA ALA A 38 -3.03 -3.80 17.74
C ALA A 38 -2.49 -3.17 19.02
N ALA A 39 -1.16 -3.09 19.16
CA ALA A 39 -0.49 -2.48 20.30
C ALA A 39 -0.43 -0.94 20.25
N ASN A 40 -0.61 -0.32 19.07
CA ASN A 40 -0.46 1.13 18.86
C ASN A 40 -1.65 1.71 18.07
N PRO A 41 -2.81 1.96 18.71
CA PRO A 41 -4.03 2.40 18.02
C PRO A 41 -3.93 3.77 17.33
N ASP A 42 -3.16 4.68 17.89
CA ASP A 42 -2.86 6.00 17.33
C ASP A 42 -2.08 5.86 16.01
N VAL A 43 -1.05 5.02 15.99
CA VAL A 43 -0.26 4.71 14.79
C VAL A 43 -1.13 4.02 13.74
N LYS A 44 -2.02 3.11 14.15
CA LYS A 44 -3.00 2.50 13.25
C LYS A 44 -3.89 3.55 12.57
N GLY A 45 -4.33 4.57 13.32
CA GLY A 45 -5.10 5.69 12.75
C GLY A 45 -4.34 6.45 11.66
N GLU A 46 -3.07 6.78 11.90
CA GLU A 46 -2.21 7.43 10.89
C GLU A 46 -2.03 6.56 9.64
N ILE A 47 -1.72 5.28 9.85
CA ILE A 47 -1.51 4.33 8.74
C ILE A 47 -2.77 4.19 7.89
N ASN A 48 -3.95 4.15 8.51
CA ASN A 48 -5.22 4.12 7.78
C ASN A 48 -5.47 5.40 6.97
N ARG A 49 -5.15 6.58 7.50
CA ARG A 49 -5.26 7.83 6.72
C ARG A 49 -4.35 7.82 5.49
N ILE A 50 -3.10 7.37 5.66
CA ILE A 50 -2.15 7.25 4.54
C ILE A 50 -2.67 6.23 3.52
N ALA A 51 -3.28 5.13 3.99
CA ALA A 51 -3.85 4.08 3.17
C ALA A 51 -5.00 4.57 2.27
N GLU A 52 -5.94 5.31 2.85
CA GLU A 52 -7.08 5.86 2.13
C GLU A 52 -6.63 6.80 1.01
N ALA A 53 -5.66 7.69 1.28
CA ALA A 53 -5.11 8.58 0.28
C ALA A 53 -4.44 7.81 -0.89
N ARG A 54 -3.76 6.70 -0.60
CA ARG A 54 -3.13 5.85 -1.61
C ARG A 54 -4.13 5.09 -2.45
N LEU A 55 -5.25 4.64 -1.85
CA LEU A 55 -6.30 3.93 -2.57
C LEU A 55 -6.87 4.80 -3.71
N SER A 56 -7.17 6.08 -3.42
CA SER A 56 -7.65 7.01 -4.44
C SER A 56 -6.65 7.19 -5.58
N LEU A 57 -5.36 7.41 -5.25
CA LEU A 57 -4.31 7.57 -6.27
C LEU A 57 -4.15 6.31 -7.14
N ASN A 58 -4.17 5.11 -6.53
CA ASN A 58 -4.04 3.87 -7.29
C ASN A 58 -5.23 3.63 -8.23
N GLN A 59 -6.44 4.03 -7.81
CA GLN A 59 -7.64 3.93 -8.66
C GLN A 59 -7.54 4.86 -9.86
N GLU A 60 -7.18 6.12 -9.65
CA GLU A 60 -6.95 7.09 -10.73
C GLU A 60 -5.85 6.61 -11.69
N ASP A 61 -4.76 6.04 -11.19
CA ASP A 61 -3.67 5.51 -12.00
C ASP A 61 -4.11 4.30 -12.84
N ALA A 62 -4.92 3.41 -12.26
CA ALA A 62 -5.47 2.26 -12.96
C ALA A 62 -6.42 2.68 -14.09
N GLU A 63 -7.27 3.68 -13.84
CA GLU A 63 -8.21 4.25 -14.83
C GLU A 63 -7.45 4.88 -16.00
N ARG A 64 -6.45 5.74 -15.74
CA ARG A 64 -5.63 6.36 -16.80
C ARG A 64 -4.86 5.31 -17.62
N THR A 65 -4.37 4.26 -16.98
CA THR A 65 -3.67 3.18 -17.69
C THR A 65 -4.63 2.43 -18.61
N ALA A 66 -5.85 2.11 -18.13
CA ALA A 66 -6.86 1.43 -18.93
C ALA A 66 -7.32 2.24 -20.16
N GLU A 67 -7.47 3.56 -20.01
CA GLU A 67 -7.81 4.45 -21.13
C GLU A 67 -6.70 4.48 -22.19
N SER A 68 -5.42 4.55 -21.77
CA SER A 68 -4.28 4.61 -22.70
C SER A 68 -3.99 3.33 -23.52
N VAL A 69 -4.54 2.19 -23.10
CA VAL A 69 -4.37 0.89 -23.78
C VAL A 69 -5.51 0.62 -24.78
N SER A 70 -6.54 1.46 -24.76
CA SER A 70 -7.73 1.31 -25.60
C SER A 70 -7.63 2.00 -26.98
N ASP A 71 -6.54 2.75 -27.22
CA ASP A 71 -6.13 3.36 -28.50
C ASP A 71 -5.05 2.52 -29.20
#